data_AF-A0A1V8TGK7-F1
#
_entry.id   AF-A0A1V8TGK7-F1
#
_cell.length_a   1.000
_cell.length_b   1.000
_cell.length_c   1.000
_cell.angle_alpha   90.00
_cell.angle_beta   90.00
_cell.angle_gamma   90.00
#
_symmetry.space_group_name_H-M   'P 1'
#
loop_
_entity.id
_entity.type
_entity.pdbx_description
1 polymer ?
#
loop_
_entity_poly.entity_id
_entity_poly.type
_entity_poly.pdbx_seq_one_letter_code
_entity_poly.pdbx_strand_id
1 'polypeptide(L)'
;MAPSKRQTKSAPKPPAIDPTKIPTPFTASPLRLRPFLDQLDPAKVYITHIDRHPPEYKKQIFTIPVILNAAIALLILWRTYSAGPTYLAILQTLFGYTSSATVDTLRTTRSEQVTILLRRVGMFALDFSVLYFLGVWPVTFFFEQPANPVSYRWKLGFRKEEVVVRVSRHWGSEDLMQGVKQGQENAFFKTRVLPAIDREFMKKTAYLMMGGSWDLDFQSMLDAHALVERKEVELQDLDRFVLTHMEGHGWVVWQWEGETDVIESRRQKVVKFKSTLTEMGKESLFWRWTEIVEECRDKDGGFTAEGQRVVVKRVQNEFEKEGVDFEEVVKSVGGLD
;
A
#
# COMPACT_ATOMS: atom_id res chain seq x y z
N MET A 1 12.64 -26.40 60.53
CA MET A 1 13.22 -26.22 59.19
C MET A 1 12.16 -25.61 58.29
N ALA A 2 12.28 -24.32 57.96
CA ALA A 2 11.39 -23.61 57.04
C ALA A 2 12.22 -23.07 55.87
N PRO A 3 11.75 -23.15 54.61
CA PRO A 3 12.60 -22.95 53.43
C PRO A 3 12.81 -21.46 53.12
N SER A 4 14.03 -21.13 52.74
CA SER A 4 14.47 -19.79 52.33
C SER A 4 13.84 -19.38 50.99
N LYS A 5 13.12 -18.26 50.97
CA LYS A 5 12.53 -17.66 49.76
C LYS A 5 13.64 -17.10 48.87
N ARG A 6 13.83 -17.74 47.72
CA ARG A 6 14.71 -17.30 46.63
C ARG A 6 14.14 -16.03 45.99
N GLN A 7 14.80 -14.89 46.16
CA GLN A 7 14.47 -13.65 45.46
C GLN A 7 14.78 -13.79 43.96
N THR A 8 13.73 -13.82 43.14
CA THR A 8 13.82 -13.67 41.68
C THR A 8 14.13 -12.21 41.35
N LYS A 9 15.33 -11.96 40.82
CA LYS A 9 15.69 -10.67 40.20
C LYS A 9 14.75 -10.41 39.02
N SER A 10 13.98 -9.34 39.10
CA SER A 10 13.18 -8.82 38.00
C SER A 10 14.10 -8.38 36.86
N ALA A 11 13.78 -8.82 35.64
CA ALA A 11 14.43 -8.36 34.43
C ALA A 11 14.27 -6.84 34.25
N PRO A 12 15.26 -6.13 33.70
CA PRO A 12 15.15 -4.69 33.48
C PRO A 12 14.01 -4.39 32.50
N LYS A 13 13.16 -3.43 32.89
CA LYS A 13 12.09 -2.88 32.07
C LYS A 13 12.70 -2.31 30.78
N PRO A 14 12.09 -2.53 29.59
CA PRO A 14 12.54 -1.88 28.37
C PRO A 14 12.55 -0.35 28.56
N PRO A 15 13.50 0.38 27.95
CA PRO A 15 13.50 1.83 28.00
C PRO A 15 12.17 2.34 27.45
N ALA A 16 11.53 3.24 28.19
CA ALA A 16 10.32 3.92 27.74
C ALA A 16 10.67 4.75 26.50
N ILE A 17 9.95 4.53 25.41
CA ILE A 17 10.07 5.35 24.19
C ILE A 17 9.59 6.75 24.56
N ASP A 18 10.41 7.76 24.27
CA ASP A 18 10.06 9.16 24.46
C ASP A 18 8.95 9.53 23.46
N PRO A 19 7.73 9.87 23.91
CA PRO A 19 6.61 10.17 23.02
C PRO A 19 6.84 11.41 22.14
N THR A 20 7.93 12.15 22.36
CA THR A 20 8.32 13.34 21.60
C THR A 20 9.30 13.06 20.45
N LYS A 21 9.71 11.81 20.24
CA LYS A 21 10.64 11.45 19.17
C LYS A 21 9.92 10.67 18.07
N ILE A 22 10.03 11.16 16.83
CA ILE A 22 9.49 10.45 15.65
C ILE A 22 10.19 9.08 15.55
N PRO A 23 9.43 7.97 15.51
CA PRO A 23 10.00 6.63 15.47
C PRO A 23 10.59 6.32 14.09
N THR A 24 11.76 5.68 14.07
CA THR A 24 12.37 5.16 12.84
C THR A 24 11.43 4.18 12.15
N PRO A 25 11.26 4.20 10.81
CA PRO A 25 11.99 4.98 9.81
C PRO A 25 11.27 6.26 9.37
N PHE A 26 10.29 6.73 10.14
CA PHE A 26 9.51 7.91 9.79
C PHE A 26 10.30 9.20 10.03
N THR A 27 9.97 10.21 9.25
CA THR A 27 10.51 11.57 9.31
C THR A 27 9.37 12.58 9.25
N ALA A 28 9.63 13.83 9.63
CA ALA A 28 8.61 14.88 9.52
C ALA A 28 8.25 15.10 8.04
N SER A 29 6.97 15.33 7.77
CA SER A 29 6.50 15.54 6.40
C SER A 29 7.12 16.80 5.75
N PRO A 30 7.59 16.73 4.49
CA PRO A 30 8.03 17.89 3.75
C PRO A 30 6.86 18.85 3.48
N LEU A 31 7.11 20.16 3.57
CA LEU A 31 6.08 21.19 3.40
C LEU A 31 5.34 21.13 2.05
N ARG A 32 5.99 20.60 1.01
CA ARG A 32 5.41 20.44 -0.33
C ARG A 32 4.25 19.46 -0.38
N LEU A 33 4.26 18.44 0.49
CA LEU A 33 3.20 17.43 0.54
C LEU A 33 1.95 17.91 1.29
N ARG A 34 2.04 19.05 1.98
CA ARG A 34 0.96 19.56 2.85
C ARG A 34 -0.40 19.69 2.14
N PRO A 35 -0.52 20.22 0.91
CA PRO A 35 -1.81 20.34 0.24
C PRO A 35 -2.52 18.98 0.04
N PHE A 36 -1.74 17.91 -0.14
CA PHE A 36 -2.27 16.55 -0.26
C PHE A 36 -2.60 15.96 1.11
N LEU A 37 -1.73 16.15 2.11
CA LEU A 37 -1.92 15.60 3.46
C LEU A 37 -3.13 16.20 4.18
N ASP A 38 -3.46 17.46 3.91
CA ASP A 38 -4.62 18.14 4.49
C ASP A 38 -5.96 17.53 4.00
N GLN A 39 -5.95 16.69 2.96
CA GLN A 39 -7.12 15.99 2.42
C GLN A 39 -7.31 14.59 3.01
N LEU A 40 -6.30 14.04 3.69
CA LEU A 40 -6.30 12.66 4.19
C LEU A 40 -6.90 12.57 5.59
N ASP A 41 -7.45 11.40 5.94
CA ASP A 41 -7.94 11.10 7.28
C ASP A 41 -6.77 10.76 8.23
N PRO A 42 -6.53 11.56 9.30
CA PRO A 42 -5.45 11.30 10.26
C PRO A 42 -5.57 9.97 11.00
N ALA A 43 -6.74 9.34 11.03
CA ALA A 43 -6.91 8.03 11.68
C ALA A 43 -6.32 6.87 10.86
N LYS A 44 -5.96 7.10 9.59
CA LYS A 44 -5.58 6.05 8.64
C LYS A 44 -4.10 6.13 8.26
N VAL A 45 -3.58 4.98 7.84
CA VAL A 45 -2.24 4.86 7.26
C VAL A 45 -2.39 4.77 5.75
N TYR A 46 -1.55 5.51 5.03
CA TYR A 46 -1.58 5.56 3.57
C TYR A 46 -0.26 5.10 2.96
N ILE A 47 -0.35 4.55 1.76
CA ILE A 47 0.80 4.21 0.93
C ILE A 47 0.59 4.79 -0.47
N THR A 48 1.53 5.62 -0.91
CA THR A 48 1.48 6.31 -2.20
C THR A 48 2.58 5.85 -3.14
N HIS A 49 2.26 5.62 -4.41
CA HIS A 49 3.24 5.32 -5.45
C HIS A 49 2.69 5.65 -6.84
N ILE A 50 3.58 5.76 -7.81
CA ILE A 50 3.21 5.99 -9.20
C ILE A 50 3.11 4.65 -9.94
N ASP A 51 1.90 4.33 -10.43
CA ASP A 51 1.66 3.20 -11.32
C ASP A 51 2.01 3.60 -12.77
N ARG A 52 3.11 3.02 -13.28
CA ARG A 52 3.66 3.25 -14.62
C ARG A 52 3.26 2.19 -15.65
N HIS A 53 2.28 1.33 -15.35
CA HIS A 53 1.83 0.31 -16.30
C HIS A 53 1.17 0.92 -17.54
N PRO A 54 1.23 0.23 -18.70
CA PRO A 54 0.55 0.69 -19.90
C PRO A 54 -0.96 0.87 -19.69
N PRO A 55 -1.58 1.94 -20.24
CA PRO A 55 -3.02 2.19 -20.11
C PRO A 55 -3.89 1.01 -20.56
N GLU A 56 -3.47 0.28 -21.59
CA GLU A 56 -4.16 -0.89 -22.13
C GLU A 56 -4.22 -2.03 -21.11
N TYR A 57 -3.11 -2.26 -20.40
CA TYR A 57 -3.02 -3.25 -19.34
C TYR A 57 -3.94 -2.90 -18.16
N LYS A 58 -3.94 -1.62 -17.75
CA LYS A 58 -4.84 -1.10 -16.71
C LYS A 58 -6.31 -1.28 -17.10
N LYS A 59 -6.65 -1.01 -18.38
CA LYS A 59 -8.01 -1.18 -18.91
C LYS A 59 -8.46 -2.63 -18.91
N GLN A 60 -7.61 -3.57 -19.32
CA GLN A 60 -7.92 -5.00 -19.30
C GLN A 60 -8.24 -5.49 -17.88
N ILE A 61 -7.39 -5.14 -16.92
CA ILE A 61 -7.59 -5.52 -15.51
C ILE A 61 -8.86 -4.90 -14.94
N PHE A 62 -9.15 -3.63 -15.27
CA PHE A 62 -10.38 -2.97 -14.82
C PHE A 62 -11.65 -3.51 -15.49
N THR A 63 -11.56 -4.09 -16.68
CA THR A 63 -12.73 -4.62 -17.40
C THR A 63 -13.33 -5.84 -16.68
N ILE A 64 -12.50 -6.67 -16.05
CA ILE A 64 -12.92 -7.87 -15.32
C ILE A 64 -13.93 -7.54 -14.20
N PRO A 65 -13.62 -6.67 -13.22
CA PRO A 65 -14.56 -6.31 -12.15
C PRO A 65 -15.77 -5.54 -12.68
N VAL A 66 -15.66 -4.77 -13.78
CA VAL A 66 -16.83 -4.10 -14.39
C VAL A 66 -17.83 -5.13 -14.89
N ILE A 67 -17.38 -6.12 -15.68
CA ILE A 67 -18.26 -7.17 -16.20
C ILE A 67 -18.86 -7.99 -15.07
N LEU A 68 -18.06 -8.37 -14.07
CA LEU A 68 -18.52 -9.15 -12.92
C LEU A 68 -19.60 -8.40 -12.13
N ASN A 69 -19.36 -7.14 -11.75
CA ASN A 69 -20.31 -6.36 -10.97
C ASN A 69 -21.57 -6.03 -11.79
N ALA A 70 -21.44 -5.77 -13.09
CA ALA A 70 -22.59 -5.58 -13.97
C ALA A 70 -23.44 -6.86 -14.08
N ALA A 71 -22.81 -8.03 -14.22
CA ALA A 71 -23.52 -9.31 -14.27
C ALA A 71 -24.25 -9.60 -12.95
N ILE A 72 -23.60 -9.39 -11.80
CA ILE A 72 -24.23 -9.54 -10.48
C ILE A 72 -25.41 -8.57 -10.33
N ALA A 73 -25.24 -7.30 -10.69
CA ALA A 73 -26.30 -6.31 -10.62
C ALA A 73 -27.50 -6.70 -11.50
N LEU A 74 -27.27 -7.15 -12.73
CA LEU A 74 -28.33 -7.60 -13.64
C LEU A 74 -29.05 -8.84 -13.10
N LEU A 75 -28.34 -9.80 -12.51
CA LEU A 75 -28.93 -10.98 -11.88
C LEU A 75 -29.79 -10.59 -10.68
N ILE A 76 -29.33 -9.65 -9.84
CA ILE A 76 -30.11 -9.14 -8.72
C ILE A 76 -31.36 -8.42 -9.22
N LEU A 77 -31.24 -7.52 -10.21
CA LEU A 77 -32.38 -6.80 -10.79
C LEU A 77 -33.41 -7.76 -11.42
N TRP A 78 -32.94 -8.76 -12.17
CA TRP A 78 -33.79 -9.80 -12.73
C TRP A 78 -34.48 -10.63 -11.64
N ARG A 79 -33.76 -10.96 -10.56
CA ARG A 79 -34.32 -11.67 -9.40
C ARG A 79 -35.37 -10.83 -8.70
N THR A 80 -35.12 -9.55 -8.45
CA THR A 80 -36.09 -8.61 -7.86
C THR A 80 -37.32 -8.47 -8.73
N TYR A 81 -37.16 -8.35 -10.05
CA TYR A 81 -38.27 -8.27 -11.00
C TYR A 81 -39.11 -9.56 -11.03
N SER A 82 -38.47 -10.73 -11.11
CA SER A 82 -39.16 -12.02 -11.19
C SER A 82 -39.80 -12.45 -9.87
N ALA A 83 -39.14 -12.19 -8.73
CA ALA A 83 -39.64 -12.54 -7.41
C ALA A 83 -40.64 -11.50 -6.87
N GLY A 84 -40.56 -10.24 -7.31
CA GLY A 84 -41.39 -9.13 -6.84
C GLY A 84 -42.89 -9.44 -6.74
N PRO A 85 -43.54 -9.97 -7.79
CA PRO A 85 -44.95 -10.36 -7.71
C PRO A 85 -45.26 -11.40 -6.63
N THR A 86 -44.34 -12.33 -6.36
CA THR A 86 -44.51 -13.34 -5.31
C THR A 86 -44.45 -12.71 -3.92
N TYR A 87 -43.51 -11.79 -3.70
CA TYR A 87 -43.43 -11.02 -2.45
C TYR A 87 -44.68 -10.16 -2.25
N LEU A 88 -45.18 -9.51 -3.30
CA LEU A 88 -46.43 -8.73 -3.23
C LEU A 88 -47.63 -9.60 -2.89
N ALA A 89 -47.77 -10.79 -3.48
CA ALA A 89 -48.85 -11.72 -3.14
C ALA A 89 -48.77 -12.20 -1.67
N ILE A 90 -47.56 -12.46 -1.16
CA ILE A 90 -47.36 -12.82 0.25
C ILE A 90 -47.74 -11.65 1.16
N LEU A 91 -47.36 -10.42 0.82
CA LEU A 91 -47.76 -9.21 1.56
C LEU A 91 -49.28 -8.99 1.54
N GLN A 92 -49.94 -9.16 0.39
CA GLN A 92 -51.40 -9.10 0.28
C GLN A 92 -52.08 -10.11 1.21
N THR A 93 -51.54 -11.34 1.25
CA THR A 93 -52.03 -12.39 2.17
C THR A 93 -51.84 -11.98 3.64
N LEU A 94 -50.72 -11.35 4.00
CA LEU A 94 -50.47 -10.84 5.35
C LEU A 94 -51.46 -9.74 5.75
N PHE A 95 -51.90 -8.90 4.80
CA PHE A 95 -52.93 -7.89 5.01
C PHE A 95 -54.37 -8.43 4.94
N GLY A 96 -54.55 -9.75 4.81
CA GLY A 96 -55.87 -10.40 4.80
C GLY A 96 -56.57 -10.42 3.43
N TYR A 97 -55.90 -9.99 2.36
CA TYR A 97 -56.42 -10.13 1.00
C TYR A 97 -56.17 -11.54 0.47
N THR A 98 -57.15 -12.10 -0.25
CA THR A 98 -56.97 -13.36 -0.96
C THR A 98 -56.05 -13.13 -2.17
N SER A 99 -55.00 -13.94 -2.27
CA SER A 99 -54.02 -13.87 -3.36
C SER A 99 -53.57 -15.27 -3.76
N SER A 100 -52.74 -15.36 -4.81
CA SER A 100 -52.08 -16.61 -5.21
C SER A 100 -51.17 -17.22 -4.13
N ALA A 101 -50.82 -16.45 -3.08
CA ALA A 101 -50.03 -16.92 -1.95
C ALA A 101 -50.87 -17.28 -0.71
N THR A 102 -52.20 -17.15 -0.76
CA THR A 102 -53.08 -17.55 0.35
C THR A 102 -53.19 -19.07 0.43
N VAL A 103 -53.00 -19.63 1.62
CA VAL A 103 -53.09 -21.07 1.87
C VAL A 103 -54.40 -21.38 2.58
N ASP A 104 -55.25 -22.18 1.95
CA ASP A 104 -56.48 -22.68 2.58
C ASP A 104 -56.14 -23.82 3.54
N THR A 105 -56.14 -23.54 4.84
CA THR A 105 -55.76 -24.48 5.90
C THR A 105 -56.74 -25.62 6.10
N LEU A 106 -57.97 -25.51 5.58
CA LEU A 106 -58.99 -26.55 5.67
C LEU A 106 -58.85 -27.59 4.55
N ARG A 107 -58.29 -27.18 3.40
CA ARG A 107 -58.12 -28.03 2.22
C ARG A 107 -56.70 -28.56 2.03
N THR A 108 -55.69 -27.94 2.66
CA THR A 108 -54.30 -28.41 2.59
C THR A 108 -53.94 -29.31 3.76
N THR A 109 -53.20 -30.37 3.45
CA THR A 109 -52.64 -31.27 4.47
C THR A 109 -51.51 -30.60 5.25
N ARG A 110 -51.21 -31.12 6.46
CA ARG A 110 -50.11 -30.62 7.29
C ARG A 110 -48.75 -30.70 6.58
N SER A 111 -48.53 -31.75 5.79
CA SER A 111 -47.29 -31.92 5.01
C SER A 111 -47.15 -30.81 3.97
N GLU A 112 -48.20 -30.52 3.20
CA GLU A 112 -48.21 -29.44 2.21
C GLU A 112 -48.01 -28.07 2.85
N GLN A 113 -48.64 -27.81 4.00
CA GLN A 113 -48.44 -26.57 4.76
C GLN A 113 -46.98 -26.38 5.18
N VAL A 114 -46.34 -27.44 5.67
CA VAL A 114 -44.92 -27.43 6.04
C VAL A 114 -44.03 -27.23 4.81
N THR A 115 -44.31 -27.90 3.69
CA THR A 115 -43.54 -27.72 2.44
C THR A 115 -43.66 -26.29 1.90
N ILE A 116 -44.86 -25.71 1.92
CA ILE A 116 -45.09 -24.31 1.50
C ILE A 116 -44.30 -23.36 2.40
N LEU A 117 -44.35 -23.57 3.71
CA LEU A 117 -43.61 -22.76 4.68
C LEU A 117 -42.10 -22.85 4.43
N LEU A 118 -41.54 -24.06 4.34
CA LEU A 118 -40.11 -24.27 4.10
C LEU A 118 -39.65 -23.66 2.77
N ARG A 119 -40.46 -23.77 1.71
CA ARG A 119 -40.14 -23.17 0.41
C ARG A 119 -40.10 -21.64 0.50
N ARG A 120 -41.04 -21.01 1.22
CA ARG A 120 -41.07 -19.55 1.42
C ARG A 120 -39.89 -19.08 2.27
N VAL A 121 -39.63 -19.75 3.38
CA VAL A 121 -38.49 -19.44 4.26
C VAL A 121 -37.17 -19.61 3.50
N GLY A 122 -37.02 -20.70 2.74
CA GLY A 122 -35.83 -20.94 1.93
C GLY A 122 -35.64 -19.87 0.84
N MET A 123 -36.72 -19.46 0.16
CA MET A 123 -36.69 -18.36 -0.80
C MET A 123 -36.24 -17.06 -0.13
N PHE A 124 -36.85 -16.68 1.00
CA PHE A 124 -36.49 -15.46 1.73
C PHE A 124 -35.05 -15.48 2.22
N ALA A 125 -34.58 -16.61 2.78
CA ALA A 125 -33.22 -16.77 3.27
C ALA A 125 -32.19 -16.66 2.13
N LEU A 126 -32.47 -17.27 0.98
CA LEU A 126 -31.61 -17.17 -0.19
C LEU A 126 -31.55 -15.74 -0.71
N ASP A 127 -32.71 -15.10 -0.93
CA ASP A 127 -32.78 -13.74 -1.46
C ASP A 127 -32.13 -12.73 -0.50
N PHE A 128 -32.34 -12.88 0.81
CA PHE A 128 -31.62 -12.12 1.83
C PHE A 128 -30.11 -12.32 1.74
N SER A 129 -29.64 -13.57 1.65
CA SER A 129 -28.21 -13.86 1.56
C SER A 129 -27.58 -13.26 0.31
N VAL A 130 -28.25 -13.37 -0.84
CA VAL A 130 -27.79 -12.78 -2.10
C VAL A 130 -27.71 -11.26 -1.98
N LEU A 131 -28.74 -10.59 -1.49
CA LEU A 131 -28.74 -9.14 -1.35
C LEU A 131 -27.70 -8.65 -0.35
N TYR A 132 -27.57 -9.32 0.79
CA TYR A 132 -26.66 -8.92 1.86
C TYR A 132 -25.19 -9.16 1.50
N PHE A 133 -24.84 -10.32 0.94
CA PHE A 133 -23.44 -10.65 0.64
C PHE A 133 -22.99 -10.20 -0.75
N LEU A 134 -23.83 -10.37 -1.78
CA LEU A 134 -23.47 -10.05 -3.17
C LEU A 134 -23.96 -8.67 -3.59
N GLY A 135 -25.08 -8.19 -3.05
CA GLY A 135 -25.64 -6.88 -3.43
C GLY A 135 -24.76 -5.70 -3.04
N VAL A 136 -23.94 -5.85 -2.00
CA VAL A 136 -23.01 -4.80 -1.57
C VAL A 136 -21.96 -4.52 -2.64
N TRP A 137 -21.49 -5.53 -3.39
CA TRP A 137 -20.34 -5.34 -4.28
C TRP A 137 -20.63 -4.43 -5.48
N PRO A 138 -21.74 -4.59 -6.23
CA PRO A 138 -22.06 -3.63 -7.28
C PRO A 138 -22.37 -2.24 -6.72
N VAL A 139 -23.00 -2.16 -5.54
CA VAL A 139 -23.31 -0.87 -4.92
C VAL A 139 -22.04 -0.11 -4.59
N THR A 140 -21.06 -0.77 -3.95
CA THR A 140 -19.79 -0.11 -3.66
C THR A 140 -19.03 0.21 -4.94
N PHE A 141 -18.97 -0.72 -5.89
CA PHE A 141 -18.25 -0.55 -7.14
C PHE A 141 -18.78 0.61 -8.01
N PHE A 142 -20.10 0.80 -8.10
CA PHE A 142 -20.72 1.82 -8.96
C PHE A 142 -21.13 3.10 -8.24
N PHE A 143 -21.44 3.03 -6.94
CA PHE A 143 -22.15 4.11 -6.22
C PHE A 143 -21.50 4.52 -4.89
N GLU A 144 -20.39 3.90 -4.47
CA GLU A 144 -19.68 4.32 -3.25
C GLU A 144 -19.31 5.80 -3.29
N GLN A 145 -19.40 6.41 -2.10
CA GLN A 145 -19.10 7.81 -1.84
C GLN A 145 -17.92 7.90 -0.88
N PRO A 146 -17.05 8.93 -0.98
CA PRO A 146 -17.13 10.06 -1.90
C PRO A 146 -16.73 9.76 -3.36
N ALA A 147 -15.99 8.68 -3.59
CA ALA A 147 -15.64 8.21 -4.92
C ALA A 147 -15.64 6.68 -4.97
N ASN A 148 -15.89 6.16 -6.17
CA ASN A 148 -15.90 4.73 -6.48
C ASN A 148 -15.04 4.42 -7.71
N PRO A 149 -14.69 3.15 -7.95
CA PRO A 149 -13.82 2.75 -9.06
C PRO A 149 -14.25 3.29 -10.43
N VAL A 150 -15.56 3.33 -10.70
CA VAL A 150 -16.08 3.79 -12.00
C VAL A 150 -16.00 5.31 -12.11
N SER A 151 -16.37 6.04 -11.05
CA SER A 151 -16.24 7.50 -11.01
C SER A 151 -14.78 7.96 -11.16
N TYR A 152 -13.83 7.23 -10.57
CA TYR A 152 -12.40 7.46 -10.75
C TYR A 152 -12.00 7.35 -12.22
N ARG A 153 -12.41 6.26 -12.88
CA ARG A 153 -12.11 6.04 -14.31
C ARG A 153 -12.85 7.00 -15.23
N TRP A 154 -14.05 7.46 -14.87
CA TRP A 154 -14.77 8.49 -15.64
C TRP A 154 -14.08 9.85 -15.57
N LYS A 155 -13.56 10.24 -14.41
CA LYS A 155 -12.91 11.55 -14.22
C LYS A 155 -11.48 11.57 -14.76
N LEU A 156 -10.67 10.55 -14.45
CA LEU A 156 -9.24 10.55 -14.78
C LEU A 156 -8.91 9.85 -16.10
N GLY A 157 -9.68 8.81 -16.45
CA GLY A 157 -9.37 7.88 -17.54
C GLY A 157 -8.30 6.85 -17.18
N PHE A 158 -7.53 6.43 -18.19
CA PHE A 158 -6.37 5.55 -18.05
C PHE A 158 -5.13 6.30 -18.54
N ARG A 159 -4.22 6.64 -17.62
CA ARG A 159 -3.00 7.40 -17.88
C ARG A 159 -1.77 6.50 -17.79
N LYS A 160 -0.68 6.93 -18.43
CA LYS A 160 0.62 6.21 -18.35
C LYS A 160 1.17 6.22 -16.93
N GLU A 161 1.10 7.38 -16.29
CA GLU A 161 1.49 7.56 -14.88
C GLU A 161 0.24 7.92 -14.09
N GLU A 162 -0.08 7.12 -13.08
CA GLU A 162 -1.21 7.36 -12.17
C GLU A 162 -0.71 7.32 -10.73
N VAL A 163 -1.04 8.35 -9.94
CA VAL A 163 -0.83 8.32 -8.48
C VAL A 163 -1.81 7.31 -7.87
N VAL A 164 -1.26 6.34 -7.16
CA VAL A 164 -2.02 5.32 -6.44
C VAL A 164 -1.93 5.60 -4.96
N VAL A 165 -3.08 5.76 -4.32
CA VAL A 165 -3.21 5.95 -2.88
C VAL A 165 -3.90 4.73 -2.31
N ARG A 166 -3.17 3.98 -1.49
CA ARG A 166 -3.71 2.85 -0.72
C ARG A 166 -3.98 3.30 0.70
N VAL A 167 -5.07 2.84 1.29
CA VAL A 167 -5.51 3.17 2.65
C VAL A 167 -5.62 1.92 3.52
N SER A 168 -5.31 2.04 4.81
CA SER A 168 -5.39 0.95 5.77
C SER A 168 -6.83 0.49 6.01
N ARG A 169 -7.03 -0.83 6.04
CA ARG A 169 -8.35 -1.47 6.21
C ARG A 169 -8.44 -2.19 7.56
N HIS A 170 -9.38 -1.77 8.41
CA HIS A 170 -9.59 -2.32 9.77
C HIS A 170 -8.41 -2.12 10.76
N TRP A 171 -7.48 -1.22 10.46
CA TRP A 171 -6.41 -0.74 11.34
C TRP A 171 -6.04 0.69 10.95
N GLY A 172 -5.32 1.42 11.81
CA GLY A 172 -5.07 2.85 11.64
C GLY A 172 -3.74 3.34 12.20
N SER A 173 -3.62 4.68 12.25
CA SER A 173 -2.42 5.35 12.74
C SER A 173 -2.11 5.06 14.20
N GLU A 174 -3.14 4.90 15.03
CA GLU A 174 -2.97 4.53 16.45
C GLU A 174 -2.29 3.17 16.58
N ASP A 175 -2.71 2.16 15.80
CA ASP A 175 -2.13 0.82 15.82
C ASP A 175 -0.65 0.79 15.43
N LEU A 176 -0.22 1.76 14.61
CA LEU A 176 1.15 1.85 14.09
C LEU A 176 2.06 2.73 14.97
N MET A 177 1.53 3.84 15.47
CA MET A 177 2.29 4.92 16.10
C MET A 177 2.13 4.98 17.62
N GLN A 178 1.14 4.29 18.21
CA GLN A 178 0.96 4.23 19.66
C GLN A 178 1.44 2.89 20.22
N GLY A 179 1.80 2.88 21.51
CA GLY A 179 2.23 1.68 22.24
C GLY A 179 3.74 1.57 22.49
N VAL A 180 4.15 0.41 23.02
CA VAL A 180 5.54 0.15 23.49
C VAL A 180 6.52 -0.07 22.33
N LYS A 181 6.03 -0.46 21.15
CA LYS A 181 6.85 -0.65 19.93
C LYS A 181 6.23 0.17 18.81
N GLN A 182 6.92 1.21 18.39
CA GLN A 182 6.47 2.14 17.36
C GLN A 182 7.29 1.99 16.09
N GLY A 183 6.76 2.45 14.95
CA GLY A 183 7.48 2.46 13.68
C GLY A 183 7.98 1.08 13.25
N GLN A 184 9.26 0.95 12.93
CA GLN A 184 9.87 -0.28 12.42
C GLN A 184 9.74 -1.47 13.37
N GLU A 185 9.69 -1.22 14.68
CA GLU A 185 9.59 -2.27 15.69
C GLU A 185 8.15 -2.79 15.86
N ASN A 186 7.17 -2.07 15.33
CA ASN A 186 5.76 -2.43 15.40
C ASN A 186 5.45 -3.68 14.56
N ALA A 187 4.60 -4.56 15.08
CA ALA A 187 4.14 -5.75 14.37
C ALA A 187 3.33 -5.39 13.11
N PHE A 188 2.50 -4.35 13.14
CA PHE A 188 1.74 -3.87 11.98
C PHE A 188 2.67 -3.39 10.87
N PHE A 189 3.75 -2.71 11.21
CA PHE A 189 4.76 -2.30 10.25
C PHE A 189 5.35 -3.52 9.53
N LYS A 190 5.80 -4.53 10.28
CA LYS A 190 6.45 -5.72 9.71
C LYS A 190 5.50 -6.62 8.93
N THR A 191 4.24 -6.70 9.34
CA THR A 191 3.26 -7.66 8.77
C THR A 191 2.32 -7.06 7.74
N ARG A 192 2.10 -5.74 7.76
CA ARG A 192 1.16 -5.05 6.86
C ARG A 192 1.84 -4.05 5.94
N VAL A 193 2.79 -3.26 6.45
CA VAL A 193 3.46 -2.21 5.65
C VAL A 193 4.56 -2.83 4.78
N LEU A 194 5.53 -3.55 5.35
CA LEU A 194 6.65 -4.13 4.60
C LEU A 194 6.21 -5.03 3.43
N PRO A 195 5.23 -5.95 3.58
CA PRO A 195 4.79 -6.78 2.45
C PRO A 195 4.04 -5.98 1.38
N ALA A 196 3.45 -4.84 1.73
CA ALA A 196 2.70 -4.01 0.79
C ALA A 196 3.60 -3.13 -0.09
N ILE A 197 4.82 -2.85 0.37
CA ILE A 197 5.85 -2.10 -0.39
C ILE A 197 6.90 -3.02 -1.02
N ASP A 198 6.77 -4.34 -0.84
CA ASP A 198 7.68 -5.33 -1.41
C ASP A 198 7.73 -5.22 -2.94
N ARG A 199 8.93 -5.38 -3.51
CA ARG A 199 9.17 -5.17 -4.94
C ARG A 199 8.31 -6.07 -5.83
N GLU A 200 8.13 -7.33 -5.44
CA GLU A 200 7.34 -8.26 -6.24
C GLU A 200 5.86 -7.91 -6.16
N PHE A 201 5.41 -7.42 -5.01
CA PHE A 201 4.06 -6.88 -4.87
C PHE A 201 3.84 -5.59 -5.69
N MET A 202 4.84 -4.69 -5.71
CA MET A 202 4.80 -3.42 -6.43
C MET A 202 4.83 -3.57 -7.97
N LYS A 203 5.13 -4.76 -8.51
CA LYS A 203 4.97 -5.06 -9.95
C LYS A 203 3.52 -5.19 -10.39
N LYS A 204 2.56 -5.25 -9.46
CA LYS A 204 1.13 -5.33 -9.79
C LYS A 204 0.62 -3.92 -10.12
N THR A 205 -0.50 -3.82 -10.83
CA THR A 205 -1.22 -2.53 -10.95
C THR A 205 -2.04 -2.27 -9.69
N ALA A 206 -2.37 -0.99 -9.43
CA ALA A 206 -3.16 -0.54 -8.29
C ALA A 206 -4.33 -1.46 -7.92
N TYR A 207 -5.14 -1.82 -8.91
CA TYR A 207 -6.38 -2.59 -8.69
C TYR A 207 -6.11 -4.01 -8.16
N LEU A 208 -4.96 -4.61 -8.49
CA LEU A 208 -4.55 -5.92 -7.98
C LEU A 208 -3.85 -5.84 -6.62
N MET A 209 -3.62 -4.63 -6.10
CA MET A 209 -2.99 -4.41 -4.80
C MET A 209 -4.00 -4.32 -3.64
N MET A 210 -5.30 -4.35 -3.93
CA MET A 210 -6.34 -4.42 -2.90
C MET A 210 -6.31 -5.78 -2.18
N GLY A 211 -6.60 -5.78 -0.88
CA GLY A 211 -6.59 -7.00 -0.08
C GLY A 211 -7.22 -6.83 1.30
N GLY A 212 -6.90 -7.76 2.21
CA GLY A 212 -7.48 -7.76 3.55
C GLY A 212 -7.00 -6.63 4.47
N SER A 213 -5.88 -5.98 4.13
CA SER A 213 -5.26 -4.93 4.97
C SER A 213 -5.17 -3.57 4.32
N TRP A 214 -5.36 -3.53 3.00
CA TRP A 214 -5.17 -2.37 2.16
C TRP A 214 -6.31 -2.28 1.17
N ASP A 215 -6.88 -1.10 1.05
CA ASP A 215 -7.85 -0.76 0.02
C ASP A 215 -7.33 0.39 -0.84
N LEU A 216 -8.01 0.69 -1.95
CA LEU A 216 -7.73 1.88 -2.75
C LEU A 216 -8.64 3.03 -2.31
N ASP A 217 -8.03 4.19 -2.05
CA ASP A 217 -8.78 5.41 -1.79
C ASP A 217 -8.94 6.21 -3.08
N PHE A 218 -10.06 5.96 -3.77
CA PHE A 218 -10.35 6.61 -5.05
C PHE A 218 -10.47 8.13 -4.95
N GLN A 219 -10.90 8.66 -3.81
CA GLN A 219 -11.06 10.10 -3.64
C GLN A 219 -9.69 10.74 -3.46
N SER A 220 -8.86 10.22 -2.56
CA SER A 220 -7.47 10.68 -2.40
C SER A 220 -6.66 10.54 -3.69
N MET A 221 -6.89 9.50 -4.49
CA MET A 221 -6.29 9.36 -5.82
C MET A 221 -6.72 10.47 -6.79
N LEU A 222 -8.00 10.84 -6.82
CA LEU A 222 -8.50 11.95 -7.65
C LEU A 222 -7.93 13.29 -7.19
N ASP A 223 -7.90 13.52 -5.88
CA ASP A 223 -7.44 14.79 -5.34
C ASP A 223 -5.92 14.96 -5.53
N ALA A 224 -5.13 13.89 -5.40
CA ALA A 224 -3.72 13.89 -5.76
C ALA A 224 -3.50 14.32 -7.22
N HIS A 225 -4.27 13.78 -8.16
CA HIS A 225 -4.15 14.18 -9.56
C HIS A 225 -4.62 15.62 -9.80
N ALA A 226 -5.67 16.06 -9.10
CA ALA A 226 -6.12 17.44 -9.19
C ALA A 226 -5.06 18.44 -8.69
N LEU A 227 -4.32 18.10 -7.62
CA LEU A 227 -3.21 18.91 -7.10
C LEU A 227 -2.03 18.94 -8.08
N VAL A 228 -1.72 17.81 -8.72
CA VAL A 228 -0.69 17.74 -9.77
C VAL A 228 -1.08 18.57 -10.99
N GLU A 229 -2.35 18.52 -11.42
CA GLU A 229 -2.86 19.33 -12.52
C GLU A 229 -2.83 20.83 -12.21
N ARG A 230 -3.04 21.21 -10.95
CA ARG A 230 -2.91 22.59 -10.46
C ARG A 230 -1.46 23.03 -10.23
N LYS A 231 -0.49 22.12 -10.38
CA LYS A 231 0.94 22.35 -10.11
C LYS A 231 1.23 22.77 -8.66
N GLU A 232 0.39 22.35 -7.72
CA GLU A 232 0.63 22.56 -6.30
C GLU A 232 1.59 21.51 -5.73
N VAL A 233 1.60 20.31 -6.32
CA VAL A 233 2.48 19.19 -5.97
C VAL A 233 3.05 18.56 -7.24
N GLU A 234 4.33 18.18 -7.22
CA GLU A 234 4.94 17.44 -8.33
C GLU A 234 4.58 15.96 -8.24
N LEU A 235 4.41 15.29 -9.39
CA LEU A 235 4.07 13.87 -9.41
C LEU A 235 5.11 13.01 -8.65
N GLN A 236 6.39 13.37 -8.76
CA GLN A 236 7.50 12.67 -8.12
C GLN A 236 7.48 12.81 -6.59
N ASP A 237 6.95 13.91 -6.06
CA ASP A 237 6.82 14.14 -4.62
C ASP A 237 5.78 13.19 -3.99
N LEU A 238 4.99 12.48 -4.79
CA LEU A 238 4.00 11.49 -4.35
C LEU A 238 4.45 10.04 -4.58
N ASP A 239 5.67 9.80 -5.07
CA ASP A 239 6.16 8.45 -5.33
C ASP A 239 6.81 7.85 -4.08
N ARG A 240 6.31 6.69 -3.67
CA ARG A 240 6.90 5.80 -2.66
C ARG A 240 6.93 6.36 -1.23
N PHE A 241 5.80 6.87 -0.75
CA PHE A 241 5.66 7.31 0.65
C PHE A 241 4.64 6.54 1.46
N VAL A 242 5.05 6.09 2.65
CA VAL A 242 4.13 5.64 3.71
C VAL A 242 3.82 6.86 4.56
N LEU A 243 2.54 7.20 4.67
CA LEU A 243 2.07 8.39 5.36
C LEU A 243 1.24 7.93 6.55
N THR A 244 1.51 8.52 7.72
CA THR A 244 0.70 8.29 8.93
C THR A 244 0.70 9.55 9.77
N HIS A 245 -0.38 9.76 10.51
CA HIS A 245 -0.44 10.84 11.48
C HIS A 245 0.11 10.36 12.83
N MET A 246 0.82 11.25 13.53
CA MET A 246 1.29 11.05 14.90
C MET A 246 0.81 12.21 15.76
N GLU A 247 0.14 11.88 16.88
CA GLU A 247 -0.30 12.88 17.84
C GLU A 247 0.89 13.68 18.38
N GLY A 248 0.79 15.01 18.40
CA GLY A 248 1.86 15.92 18.81
C GLY A 248 2.87 16.31 17.72
N HIS A 249 3.05 15.48 16.67
CA HIS A 249 3.99 15.75 15.57
C HIS A 249 3.32 16.06 14.23
N GLY A 250 2.03 15.73 14.08
CA GLY A 250 1.30 15.87 12.83
C GLY A 250 1.61 14.74 11.85
N TRP A 251 1.64 15.03 10.56
CA TRP A 251 1.94 14.06 9.53
C TRP A 251 3.42 13.67 9.51
N VAL A 252 3.69 12.38 9.60
CA VAL A 252 5.02 11.80 9.41
C VAL A 252 5.04 10.90 8.19
N VAL A 253 6.18 10.89 7.51
CA VAL A 253 6.35 10.22 6.22
C VAL A 253 7.56 9.31 6.27
N TRP A 254 7.46 8.18 5.60
CA TRP A 254 8.59 7.32 5.32
C TRP A 254 8.65 7.09 3.82
N GLN A 255 9.70 7.64 3.19
CA GLN A 255 10.02 7.34 1.80
C GLN A 255 10.75 6.00 1.76
N TRP A 256 10.19 5.01 1.05
CA TRP A 256 10.88 3.74 0.88
C TRP A 256 11.65 3.73 -0.43
N GLU A 257 12.96 3.61 -0.30
CA GLU A 257 13.82 3.20 -1.39
C GLU A 257 13.88 1.67 -1.38
N GLY A 258 13.67 1.03 -2.54
CA GLY A 258 13.87 -0.41 -2.62
C GLY A 258 15.34 -0.70 -2.31
N GLU A 259 15.63 -1.63 -1.42
CA GLU A 259 17.01 -2.02 -1.04
C GLU A 259 17.84 -2.43 -2.28
N THR A 260 17.19 -2.96 -3.33
CA THR A 260 17.82 -3.25 -4.63
C THR A 260 18.04 -2.01 -5.50
N ASP A 261 17.25 -0.95 -5.38
CA ASP A 261 17.48 0.31 -6.12
C ASP A 261 18.74 1.01 -5.60
N VAL A 262 19.07 0.88 -4.31
CA VAL A 262 20.35 1.33 -3.76
C VAL A 262 21.50 0.50 -4.32
N ILE A 263 21.36 -0.83 -4.38
CA ILE A 263 22.40 -1.73 -4.94
C ILE A 263 22.58 -1.51 -6.45
N GLU A 264 21.49 -1.40 -7.21
CA GLU A 264 21.53 -1.17 -8.65
C GLU A 264 22.00 0.25 -8.98
N SER A 265 21.59 1.27 -8.19
CA SER A 265 22.14 2.62 -8.27
C SER A 265 23.64 2.64 -7.96
N ARG A 266 24.08 1.94 -6.90
CA ARG A 266 25.51 1.75 -6.61
C ARG A 266 26.23 1.06 -7.77
N ARG A 267 25.66 -0.01 -8.32
CA ARG A 267 26.22 -0.70 -9.49
C ARG A 267 26.31 0.21 -10.71
N GLN A 268 25.28 1.00 -10.99
CA GLN A 268 25.26 1.97 -12.08
C GLN A 268 26.29 3.09 -11.87
N LYS A 269 26.43 3.60 -10.65
CA LYS A 269 27.48 4.57 -10.28
C LYS A 269 28.88 4.00 -10.51
N VAL A 270 29.13 2.75 -10.13
CA VAL A 270 30.41 2.05 -10.38
C VAL A 270 30.65 1.84 -11.88
N VAL A 271 29.64 1.46 -12.66
CA VAL A 271 29.75 1.32 -14.12
C VAL A 271 30.00 2.66 -14.80
N LYS A 272 29.36 3.73 -14.32
CA LYS A 272 29.56 5.10 -14.83
C LYS A 272 30.96 5.61 -14.49
N PHE A 273 31.45 5.37 -13.28
CA PHE A 273 32.82 5.67 -12.87
C PHE A 273 33.85 4.96 -13.75
N LYS A 274 33.63 3.67 -14.05
CA LYS A 274 34.47 2.94 -15.01
C LYS A 274 34.45 3.59 -16.38
N SER A 275 33.25 3.92 -16.90
CA SER A 275 33.08 4.48 -18.23
C SER A 275 33.76 5.85 -18.37
N THR A 276 33.62 6.73 -17.37
CA THR A 276 34.32 8.03 -17.34
C THR A 276 35.84 7.88 -17.37
N LEU A 277 36.39 6.93 -16.60
CA LEU A 277 37.84 6.66 -16.62
C LEU A 277 38.33 6.06 -17.94
N THR A 278 37.51 5.21 -18.59
CA THR A 278 37.80 4.68 -19.92
C THR A 278 37.76 5.76 -21.00
N GLU A 279 36.80 6.70 -20.95
CA GLU A 279 36.73 7.86 -21.85
C GLU A 279 37.95 8.78 -21.70
N MET A 280 38.48 8.92 -20.49
CA MET A 280 39.73 9.63 -20.22
C MET A 280 41.00 8.84 -20.60
N GLY A 281 40.85 7.62 -21.12
CA GLY A 281 41.96 6.73 -21.50
C GLY A 281 42.72 6.11 -20.32
N LYS A 282 42.17 6.19 -19.09
CA LYS A 282 42.82 5.81 -17.82
C LYS A 282 42.08 4.68 -17.10
N GLU A 283 41.72 3.63 -17.84
CA GLU A 283 41.04 2.45 -17.27
C GLU A 283 41.87 1.71 -16.20
N SER A 284 43.21 1.81 -16.26
CA SER A 284 44.11 1.24 -15.24
C SER A 284 43.85 1.77 -13.83
N LEU A 285 43.41 3.02 -13.69
CA LEU A 285 43.05 3.62 -12.40
C LEU A 285 41.82 2.97 -11.76
N PHE A 286 40.87 2.48 -12.58
CA PHE A 286 39.70 1.77 -12.06
C PHE A 286 40.10 0.44 -11.39
N TRP A 287 41.00 -0.32 -12.03
CA TRP A 287 41.50 -1.58 -11.48
C TRP A 287 42.33 -1.36 -10.22
N ARG A 288 43.17 -0.33 -10.21
CA ARG A 288 43.97 0.03 -9.02
C ARG A 288 43.11 0.52 -7.86
N TRP A 289 42.05 1.28 -8.15
CA TRP A 289 41.05 1.65 -7.14
C TRP A 289 40.38 0.40 -6.54
N THR A 290 39.93 -0.52 -7.39
CA THR A 290 39.28 -1.77 -6.94
C THR A 290 40.21 -2.62 -6.08
N GLU A 291 41.48 -2.72 -6.46
CA GLU A 291 42.53 -3.42 -5.70
C GLU A 291 42.76 -2.79 -4.32
N ILE A 292 42.90 -1.46 -4.22
CA ILE A 292 43.09 -0.76 -2.94
C ILE A 292 41.86 -0.95 -2.02
N VAL A 293 40.67 -0.92 -2.60
CA VAL A 293 39.40 -1.12 -1.89
C VAL A 293 39.28 -2.55 -1.36
N GLU A 294 39.71 -3.55 -2.13
CA GLU A 294 39.71 -4.96 -1.70
C GLU A 294 40.80 -5.27 -0.66
N GLU A 295 42.02 -4.70 -0.81
CA GLU A 295 43.11 -4.86 0.17
C GLU A 295 42.72 -4.36 1.57
N CYS A 296 41.94 -3.28 1.62
CA CYS A 296 41.57 -2.62 2.87
C CYS A 296 40.23 -3.12 3.44
N ARG A 297 39.67 -4.17 2.87
CA ARG A 297 38.40 -4.75 3.29
C ARG A 297 38.64 -5.74 4.44
N ASP A 298 37.89 -5.59 5.53
CA ASP A 298 38.03 -6.49 6.69
C ASP A 298 37.51 -7.90 6.38
N LYS A 299 37.91 -8.88 7.22
CA LYS A 299 37.49 -10.30 7.09
C LYS A 299 35.97 -10.52 7.05
N ASP A 300 35.20 -9.57 7.59
CA ASP A 300 33.73 -9.59 7.61
C ASP A 300 33.09 -8.84 6.42
N GLY A 301 33.89 -8.35 5.47
CA GLY A 301 33.42 -7.74 4.21
C GLY A 301 33.02 -6.25 4.30
N GLY A 302 33.25 -5.59 5.43
CA GLY A 302 33.04 -4.16 5.66
C GLY A 302 34.35 -3.35 5.76
N PHE A 303 34.22 -2.05 6.01
CA PHE A 303 35.35 -1.16 6.32
C PHE A 303 35.28 -0.66 7.76
N THR A 304 36.41 -0.64 8.46
CA THR A 304 36.58 0.17 9.68
C THR A 304 36.69 1.66 9.34
N ALA A 305 36.31 2.54 10.27
CA ALA A 305 36.36 4.00 10.06
C ALA A 305 37.79 4.53 9.79
N GLU A 306 38.81 3.86 10.33
CA GLU A 306 40.22 4.14 9.99
C GLU A 306 40.59 3.60 8.60
N GLY A 307 40.11 2.41 8.24
CA GLY A 307 40.31 1.81 6.91
C GLY A 307 39.77 2.68 5.78
N GLN A 308 38.58 3.28 5.95
CA GLN A 308 38.02 4.21 4.95
C GLN A 308 38.92 5.43 4.70
N ARG A 309 39.49 6.02 5.76
CA ARG A 309 40.39 7.19 5.63
C ARG A 309 41.70 6.83 4.93
N VAL A 310 42.24 5.64 5.21
CA VAL A 310 43.45 5.14 4.56
C VAL A 310 43.22 4.84 3.08
N VAL A 311 42.07 4.24 2.73
CA VAL A 311 41.68 3.97 1.35
C VAL A 311 41.55 5.27 0.56
N VAL A 312 40.79 6.25 1.05
CA VAL A 312 40.60 7.52 0.35
C VAL A 312 41.93 8.22 0.08
N LYS A 313 42.81 8.29 1.08
CA LYS A 313 44.12 8.93 0.93
C LYS A 313 45.04 8.18 -0.05
N ARG A 314 45.00 6.86 -0.07
CA ARG A 314 45.82 6.03 -0.98
C ARG A 314 45.32 6.12 -2.41
N VAL A 315 44.00 6.15 -2.60
CA VAL A 315 43.36 6.35 -3.91
C VAL A 315 43.65 7.74 -4.46
N GLN A 316 43.52 8.80 -3.65
CA GLN A 316 43.87 10.17 -4.06
C GLN A 316 45.32 10.27 -4.55
N ASN A 317 46.28 9.74 -3.78
CA ASN A 317 47.69 9.75 -4.15
C ASN A 317 47.98 9.00 -5.47
N GLU A 318 47.27 7.91 -5.77
CA GLU A 318 47.45 7.16 -7.03
C GLU A 318 46.79 7.86 -8.23
N PHE A 319 45.66 8.52 -8.01
CA PHE A 319 44.99 9.31 -9.05
C PHE A 319 45.75 10.61 -9.37
N GLU A 320 46.33 11.27 -8.36
CA GLU A 320 47.16 12.46 -8.54
C GLU A 320 48.46 12.18 -9.33
N LYS A 321 49.09 11.01 -9.11
CA LYS A 321 50.27 10.58 -9.88
C LYS A 321 50.00 10.48 -11.39
N GLU A 322 48.77 10.12 -11.75
CA GLU A 322 48.32 10.04 -13.13
C GLU A 322 47.66 11.35 -13.58
N GLY A 323 47.67 12.41 -12.78
CA GLY A 323 47.10 13.72 -13.11
C GLY A 323 45.58 13.72 -13.26
N VAL A 324 44.87 12.95 -12.42
CA VAL A 324 43.40 12.94 -12.33
C VAL A 324 42.99 13.31 -10.91
N ASP A 325 42.05 14.23 -10.74
CA ASP A 325 41.46 14.53 -9.44
C ASP A 325 40.35 13.51 -9.14
N PHE A 326 40.58 12.66 -8.13
CA PHE A 326 39.62 11.65 -7.70
C PHE A 326 38.31 12.26 -7.19
N GLU A 327 38.36 13.38 -6.46
CA GLU A 327 37.16 14.02 -5.93
C GLU A 327 36.31 14.63 -7.04
N GLU A 328 36.95 15.19 -8.06
CA GLU A 328 36.25 15.74 -9.23
C GLU A 328 35.54 14.64 -10.03
N VAL A 329 36.21 13.51 -10.27
CA VAL A 329 35.62 12.38 -10.99
C VAL A 329 34.47 11.77 -10.18
N VAL A 330 34.63 11.58 -8.87
CA VAL A 330 33.56 11.05 -7.99
C VAL A 330 32.37 12.00 -7.93
N LYS A 331 32.61 13.31 -7.90
CA LYS A 331 31.55 14.32 -7.93
C LYS A 331 30.80 14.31 -9.26
N SER A 332 31.49 14.09 -10.38
CA SER A 332 30.88 14.00 -11.72
C SER A 332 29.93 12.80 -11.88
N VAL A 333 30.16 11.71 -11.13
CA VAL A 333 29.31 10.51 -11.15
C VAL A 333 28.23 10.50 -10.05
N GLY A 334 28.15 11.55 -9.23
CA GLY A 334 27.12 11.69 -8.18
C GLY A 334 27.45 10.97 -6.87
N GLY A 335 28.75 10.81 -6.55
CA GLY A 335 29.24 10.19 -5.32
C GLY A 335 29.25 8.66 -5.34
N LEU A 336 30.19 8.05 -4.60
CA LEU A 336 30.31 6.61 -4.37
C LEU A 336 30.20 6.37 -2.84
N ASP A 337 29.00 6.04 -2.35
CA ASP A 337 28.70 5.82 -0.92
C ASP A 337 28.73 4.34 -0.51
#